data_AF-A0A355B9L3-F1
#
_entry.id   AF-A0A355B9L3-F1
#
_cell.length_a   1.000
_cell.length_b   1.000
_cell.length_c   1.000
_cell.angle_alpha   90.00
_cell.angle_beta   90.00
_cell.angle_gamma   90.00
#
_symmetry.space_group_name_H-M   'P 1'
#
loop_
_entity.id
_entity.type
_entity.pdbx_description
1 polymer ?
#
loop_
_entity_poly.entity_id
_entity_poly.type
_entity_poly.pdbx_seq_one_letter_code
_entity_poly.pdbx_strand_id
1 'polypeptide(L)'
;MKRGPGELAAARWTHYYEFGYSVCSPALILKGSALIAKLFGRLKGLKSKQIRSLERLYRRKIPPRELIHLDFGRELAALSSEISRQIGILVDRQGTVRHVIVGDARGIEIPELGRARAGTSRLRGLRCIHTHLKPSPLSQEDLTDMALLRLDAMAVIETLEGGEPGRVHVAHILPDSNAEDDPGDASAGKGRTPPWETVTYPGLTRLQLDIADLISSLEEEFSRTQRDSTQFEKGERALLIFIDTGSQTGRSVKAELTELETLVRGAGFIPCGKVVQRRKTPDPRFVIGRGRLAEVLMRSMQSGAEALVFAQELSSAQVRNLADFTDLKILDRTQIILDIFAQRA
;
A
#
# COMPACT_ATOMS: atom_id res chain seq x y z
N MET A 1 42.82 -44.15 12.31
CA MET A 1 42.86 -43.45 11.00
C MET A 1 42.27 -44.41 9.97
N LYS A 2 41.36 -44.11 9.05
CA LYS A 2 40.60 -42.91 8.68
C LYS A 2 39.41 -43.42 7.81
N ARG A 3 38.23 -42.86 8.09
CA ARG A 3 37.04 -42.58 7.25
C ARG A 3 36.28 -43.74 6.58
N GLY A 4 35.03 -43.87 7.02
CA GLY A 4 33.99 -44.77 6.53
C GLY A 4 33.12 -44.18 5.40
N PRO A 5 32.02 -44.89 5.07
CA PRO A 5 31.30 -44.77 3.81
C PRO A 5 30.31 -43.61 3.83
N GLY A 6 30.39 -42.73 2.84
CA GLY A 6 29.57 -41.54 2.72
C GLY A 6 29.41 -41.08 1.28
N GLU A 7 29.21 -42.03 0.36
CA GLU A 7 28.82 -41.78 -1.03
C GLU A 7 27.61 -42.65 -1.35
N LEU A 8 26.44 -42.26 -0.85
CA LEU A 8 25.14 -42.87 -1.19
C LEU A 8 24.00 -41.97 -0.65
N ALA A 9 23.86 -40.76 -1.18
CA ALA A 9 22.63 -39.94 -1.02
C ALA A 9 22.50 -38.80 -2.05
N ALA A 10 23.10 -38.95 -3.25
CA ALA A 10 23.04 -37.95 -4.32
C ALA A 10 22.26 -38.49 -5.53
N ALA A 11 21.02 -38.96 -5.31
CA ALA A 11 20.06 -39.28 -6.39
C ALA A 11 18.69 -39.62 -5.79
N ARG A 12 17.91 -38.62 -5.35
CA ARG A 12 16.45 -38.73 -5.14
C ARG A 12 15.85 -37.40 -4.69
N TRP A 13 15.83 -36.41 -5.57
CA TRP A 13 14.96 -35.23 -5.43
C TRP A 13 14.47 -34.80 -6.82
N THR A 14 13.79 -35.72 -7.49
CA THR A 14 12.92 -35.44 -8.63
C THR A 14 11.60 -36.13 -8.33
N HIS A 15 10.51 -35.36 -8.36
CA HIS A 15 9.13 -35.69 -7.96
C HIS A 15 8.79 -35.49 -6.49
N TYR A 16 8.37 -34.26 -6.16
CA TYR A 16 7.09 -33.96 -5.51
C TYR A 16 6.77 -32.49 -5.80
N TYR A 17 6.19 -32.24 -6.97
CA TYR A 17 5.56 -30.97 -7.36
C TYR A 17 4.09 -31.30 -7.58
N GLU A 18 3.29 -31.20 -6.53
CA GLU A 18 1.84 -31.01 -6.60
C GLU A 18 1.32 -30.70 -5.19
N PHE A 19 0.67 -29.54 -5.06
CA PHE A 19 -0.06 -29.07 -3.88
C PHE A 19 0.69 -29.02 -2.54
N GLY A 20 1.35 -27.89 -2.30
CA GLY A 20 1.84 -27.53 -0.96
C GLY A 20 2.59 -26.21 -0.98
N TYR A 21 1.88 -25.10 -0.73
CA TYR A 21 2.49 -23.79 -0.51
C TYR A 21 3.39 -23.85 0.74
N SER A 22 4.67 -24.17 0.55
CA SER A 22 5.72 -23.86 1.52
C SER A 22 5.96 -22.35 1.46
N VAL A 23 5.37 -21.63 2.41
CA VAL A 23 5.54 -20.19 2.60
C VAL A 23 6.98 -19.91 3.04
N CYS A 24 7.92 -19.90 2.10
CA CYS A 24 9.19 -19.22 2.32
C CYS A 24 8.88 -17.76 2.62
N SER A 25 9.19 -17.32 3.85
CA SER A 25 9.07 -15.92 4.23
C SER A 25 9.78 -15.04 3.19
N PRO A 26 9.16 -13.95 2.68
CA PRO A 26 9.78 -13.01 1.72
C PRO A 26 11.11 -12.43 2.23
N ALA A 27 11.37 -12.57 3.53
CA ALA A 27 12.55 -12.09 4.23
C ALA A 27 13.79 -12.99 4.08
N LEU A 28 13.73 -14.18 3.50
CA LEU A 28 14.88 -15.10 3.47
C LEU A 28 15.34 -15.39 2.03
N ILE A 29 16.62 -15.10 1.74
CA ILE A 29 17.29 -15.53 0.51
C ILE A 29 18.25 -16.67 0.86
N LEU A 30 18.25 -17.73 0.04
CA LEU A 30 19.28 -18.76 0.07
C LEU A 30 20.60 -18.21 -0.49
N LYS A 31 21.64 -18.19 0.35
CA LYS A 31 23.02 -17.90 -0.07
C LYS A 31 23.91 -19.05 0.36
N GLY A 32 24.20 -19.97 -0.56
CA GLY A 32 24.80 -21.27 -0.22
C GLY A 32 23.79 -22.16 0.53
N SER A 33 24.16 -22.72 1.68
CA SER A 33 23.29 -23.55 2.54
C SER A 33 22.54 -22.78 3.64
N ALA A 34 22.66 -21.44 3.70
CA ALA A 34 22.07 -20.62 4.75
C ALA A 34 20.95 -19.70 4.23
N LEU A 35 19.87 -19.59 5.02
CA LEU A 35 18.79 -18.62 4.84
C LEU A 35 19.21 -17.29 5.48
N ILE A 36 19.39 -16.23 4.67
CA ILE A 36 19.82 -14.90 5.12
C ILE A 36 18.67 -13.91 5.01
N ALA A 37 18.51 -13.09 6.04
CA ALA A 37 17.59 -11.96 6.06
C ALA A 37 17.88 -10.98 4.91
N LYS A 38 16.94 -10.79 3.98
CA LYS A 38 17.06 -9.83 2.87
C LYS A 38 16.84 -8.42 3.40
N LEU A 39 17.86 -7.56 3.35
CA LEU A 39 17.67 -6.12 3.54
C LEU A 39 17.21 -5.46 2.24
N PHE A 40 16.37 -4.44 2.35
CA PHE A 40 15.81 -3.69 1.20
C PHE A 40 16.35 -2.26 1.18
N GLY A 41 16.28 -1.62 0.01
CA GLY A 41 16.69 -0.22 -0.18
C GLY A 41 18.19 0.00 -0.36
N ARG A 42 18.72 1.12 0.13
CA ARG A 42 20.06 1.62 -0.17
C ARG A 42 21.09 1.05 0.81
N LEU A 43 21.73 -0.05 0.41
CA LEU A 43 22.71 -0.77 1.24
C LEU A 43 24.18 -0.41 0.94
N LYS A 44 24.46 0.25 -0.19
CA LYS A 44 25.82 0.62 -0.59
C LYS A 44 26.47 1.53 0.47
N GLY A 45 27.71 1.23 0.84
CA GLY A 45 28.50 2.00 1.80
C GLY A 45 28.31 1.61 3.27
N LEU A 46 27.46 0.64 3.59
CA LEU A 46 27.30 0.16 4.97
C LEU A 46 28.43 -0.81 5.37
N LYS A 47 28.92 -0.65 6.60
CA LYS A 47 29.91 -1.56 7.20
C LYS A 47 29.26 -2.90 7.53
N SER A 48 30.05 -3.97 7.54
CA SER A 48 29.57 -5.33 7.88
C SER A 48 28.89 -5.40 9.27
N LYS A 49 29.37 -4.62 10.25
CA LYS A 49 28.74 -4.52 11.57
C LYS A 49 27.32 -3.93 11.48
N GLN A 50 27.16 -2.86 10.70
CA GLN A 50 25.87 -2.17 10.49
C GLN A 50 24.87 -3.09 9.79
N ILE A 51 25.32 -3.82 8.76
CA ILE A 51 24.48 -4.83 8.07
C ILE A 51 23.99 -5.90 9.05
N ARG A 52 24.88 -6.45 9.88
CA ARG A 52 24.48 -7.45 10.90
C ARG A 52 23.51 -6.87 11.93
N SER A 53 23.67 -5.61 12.33
CA SER A 53 22.71 -4.95 13.23
C SER A 53 21.33 -4.82 12.59
N LEU A 54 21.26 -4.43 11.32
CA LEU A 54 20.00 -4.34 10.56
C LEU A 54 19.33 -5.71 10.37
N GLU A 55 20.11 -6.75 10.07
CA GLU A 55 19.60 -8.13 9.95
C GLU A 55 19.02 -8.66 11.26
N ARG A 56 19.53 -8.22 12.42
CA ARG A 56 19.00 -8.61 13.73
C ARG A 56 17.60 -8.05 14.00
N LEU A 57 17.19 -6.98 13.33
CA LEU A 57 15.84 -6.41 13.47
C LEU A 57 14.76 -7.42 13.06
N TYR A 58 15.04 -8.33 12.12
CA TYR A 58 14.12 -9.42 11.75
C TYR A 58 13.84 -10.42 12.87
N ARG A 59 14.72 -10.50 13.88
CA ARG A 59 14.55 -11.41 15.02
C ARG A 59 13.69 -10.81 16.13
N ARG A 60 13.35 -9.53 16.02
CA ARG A 60 12.47 -8.85 16.96
C ARG A 60 11.03 -9.30 16.74
N LYS A 61 10.31 -9.43 17.85
CA LYS A 61 8.88 -9.66 17.86
C LYS A 61 8.23 -8.53 18.64
N ILE A 62 7.21 -7.94 18.05
CA ILE A 62 6.41 -6.88 18.69
C ILE A 62 5.13 -7.54 19.23
N PRO A 63 4.65 -7.19 20.43
CA PRO A 63 3.34 -7.62 20.86
C PRO A 63 2.26 -7.21 19.85
N PRO A 64 1.32 -8.09 19.46
CA PRO A 64 0.34 -7.80 18.40
C PRO A 64 -0.44 -6.49 18.57
N ARG A 65 -0.72 -6.10 19.83
CA ARG A 65 -1.50 -4.92 20.22
C ARG A 65 -0.68 -3.64 20.32
N GLU A 66 0.65 -3.73 20.37
CA GLU A 66 1.52 -2.56 20.36
C GLU A 66 1.86 -2.17 18.94
N LEU A 67 1.95 -0.87 18.64
CA LEU A 67 2.52 -0.40 17.37
C LEU A 67 3.99 -0.85 17.24
N ILE A 68 4.80 -0.48 18.25
CA ILE A 68 6.20 -0.85 18.40
C ILE A 68 6.59 -0.84 19.88
N HIS A 69 7.39 -1.81 20.30
CA HIS A 69 7.92 -1.87 21.67
C HIS A 69 8.96 -0.76 21.91
N LEU A 70 9.00 -0.19 23.11
CA LEU A 70 9.89 0.93 23.48
C LEU A 70 11.36 0.69 23.10
N ASP A 71 11.92 -0.44 23.52
CA ASP A 71 13.33 -0.76 23.26
C ASP A 71 13.62 -0.98 21.78
N PHE A 72 12.63 -1.48 21.02
CA PHE A 72 12.80 -1.67 19.59
C PHE A 72 12.77 -0.33 18.84
N GLY A 73 11.87 0.58 19.23
CA GLY A 73 11.86 1.94 18.68
C GLY A 73 13.14 2.71 18.98
N ARG A 74 13.72 2.56 20.18
CA ARG A 74 15.04 3.10 20.53
C ARG A 74 16.15 2.52 19.66
N GLU A 75 16.17 1.20 19.46
CA GLU A 75 17.15 0.53 18.60
C GLU A 75 17.07 1.03 17.14
N LEU A 76 15.85 1.24 16.61
CA LEU A 76 15.67 1.82 15.27
C LEU A 76 16.24 3.23 15.16
N ALA A 77 15.91 4.12 16.10
CA ALA A 77 16.41 5.50 16.12
C ALA A 77 17.94 5.56 16.23
N ALA A 78 18.52 4.76 17.13
CA ALA A 78 19.96 4.69 17.33
C ALA A 78 20.68 4.18 16.07
N LEU A 79 20.20 3.10 15.45
CA LEU A 79 20.77 2.57 14.22
C LEU A 79 20.63 3.56 13.07
N SER A 80 19.49 4.23 12.96
CA SER A 80 19.23 5.22 11.91
C SER A 80 20.22 6.38 12.00
N SER A 81 20.45 6.90 13.21
CA SER A 81 21.47 7.92 13.48
C SER A 81 22.88 7.41 13.16
N GLU A 82 23.24 6.18 13.59
CA GLU A 82 24.57 5.58 13.35
C GLU A 82 24.90 5.48 11.84
N ILE A 83 23.92 5.10 11.02
CA ILE A 83 24.11 4.94 9.57
C ILE A 83 23.80 6.19 8.77
N SER A 84 23.29 7.25 9.42
CA SER A 84 22.81 8.49 8.80
C SER A 84 21.82 8.25 7.65
N ARG A 85 20.92 7.28 7.83
CA ARG A 85 19.85 6.93 6.89
C ARG A 85 18.59 6.56 7.65
N GLN A 86 17.44 6.86 7.08
CA GLN A 86 16.17 6.35 7.60
C GLN A 86 16.15 4.82 7.55
N ILE A 87 15.54 4.20 8.56
CA ILE A 87 15.33 2.76 8.63
C ILE A 87 13.83 2.55 8.76
N GLY A 88 13.26 1.72 7.89
CA GLY A 88 11.88 1.27 7.93
C GLY A 88 11.77 -0.22 8.25
N ILE A 89 10.69 -0.59 8.91
CA ILE A 89 10.28 -1.98 9.10
C ILE A 89 8.82 -2.15 8.69
N LEU A 90 8.52 -3.27 8.06
CA LEU A 90 7.14 -3.73 7.85
C LEU A 90 6.85 -4.86 8.82
N VAL A 91 5.77 -4.75 9.57
CA VAL A 91 5.40 -5.68 10.64
C VAL A 91 4.02 -6.23 10.34
N ASP A 92 3.84 -7.56 10.43
CA ASP A 92 2.52 -8.18 10.30
C ASP A 92 1.69 -8.07 11.59
N ARG A 93 0.41 -8.45 11.51
CA ARG A 93 -0.52 -8.42 12.67
C ARG A 93 -0.09 -9.34 13.81
N GLN A 94 0.75 -10.35 13.56
CA GLN A 94 1.32 -11.22 14.59
C GLN A 94 2.55 -10.59 15.27
N GLY A 95 2.98 -9.42 14.81
CA GLY A 95 4.12 -8.69 15.34
C GLY A 95 5.47 -9.15 14.79
N THR A 96 5.47 -9.90 13.68
CA THR A 96 6.69 -10.36 13.02
C THR A 96 7.18 -9.32 12.04
N VAL A 97 8.47 -8.99 12.09
CA VAL A 97 9.11 -8.13 11.09
C VAL A 97 9.22 -8.88 9.77
N ARG A 98 8.52 -8.41 8.74
CA ARG A 98 8.48 -8.98 7.39
C ARG A 98 9.50 -8.35 6.45
N HIS A 99 9.82 -7.08 6.65
CA HIS A 99 10.82 -6.35 5.86
C HIS A 99 11.60 -5.39 6.75
N VAL A 100 12.89 -5.24 6.46
CA VAL A 100 13.77 -4.19 6.97
C VAL A 100 14.31 -3.41 5.77
N ILE A 101 14.06 -2.12 5.76
CA ILE A 101 14.27 -1.21 4.64
C ILE A 101 15.26 -0.13 5.07
N VAL A 102 16.29 0.09 4.28
CA VAL A 102 17.25 1.18 4.49
C VAL A 102 17.00 2.25 3.45
N GLY A 103 16.61 3.43 3.90
CA GLY A 103 16.35 4.58 3.06
C GLY A 103 17.59 5.43 2.78
N ASP A 104 17.34 6.70 2.49
CA ASP A 104 18.34 7.76 2.51
C ASP A 104 18.06 8.73 3.67
N ALA A 105 18.55 9.97 3.58
CA ALA A 105 18.29 10.98 4.61
C ALA A 105 16.88 11.59 4.55
N ARG A 106 16.15 11.37 3.46
CA ARG A 106 14.86 12.01 3.14
C ARG A 106 13.67 11.06 3.22
N GLY A 107 13.88 9.78 2.92
CA GLY A 107 12.78 8.81 2.90
C GLY A 107 13.26 7.37 2.78
N ILE A 108 12.29 6.46 2.81
CA ILE A 108 12.45 5.03 2.51
C ILE A 108 11.74 4.69 1.20
N GLU A 109 12.22 3.68 0.50
CA GLU A 109 11.55 3.12 -0.69
C GLU A 109 10.96 1.76 -0.30
N ILE A 110 9.64 1.71 -0.13
CA ILE A 110 8.96 0.48 0.27
C ILE A 110 8.94 -0.50 -0.91
N PRO A 111 9.41 -1.75 -0.74
CA PRO A 111 9.42 -2.73 -1.82
C PRO A 111 8.00 -3.12 -2.22
N GLU A 112 7.82 -3.60 -3.45
CA GLU A 112 6.58 -4.22 -3.89
C GLU A 112 6.25 -5.44 -3.02
N LEU A 113 5.08 -5.43 -2.39
CA LEU A 113 4.68 -6.43 -1.39
C LEU A 113 3.91 -7.62 -1.98
N GLY A 114 3.92 -7.77 -3.31
CA GLY A 114 3.18 -8.79 -4.06
C GLY A 114 1.67 -8.55 -4.12
N ARG A 115 0.89 -9.53 -4.57
CA ARG A 115 -0.59 -9.49 -4.51
C ARG A 115 -1.05 -10.22 -3.27
N ALA A 116 -1.49 -9.51 -2.24
CA ALA A 116 -2.20 -10.14 -1.14
C ALA A 116 -3.68 -10.00 -1.46
N ARG A 117 -4.38 -11.11 -1.74
CA ARG A 117 -5.84 -11.13 -1.95
C ARG A 117 -6.59 -10.84 -0.64
N ALA A 118 -6.28 -9.72 0.01
CA ALA A 118 -7.13 -9.16 1.03
C ALA A 118 -8.40 -8.67 0.32
N GLY A 119 -9.58 -9.07 0.83
CA GLY A 119 -10.85 -8.60 0.29
C GLY A 119 -10.91 -7.07 0.23
N THR A 120 -11.83 -6.53 -0.56
CA THR A 120 -12.01 -5.09 -0.77
C THR A 120 -12.17 -4.30 0.53
N SER A 121 -12.66 -4.90 1.63
CA SER A 121 -12.82 -4.24 2.94
C SER A 121 -11.63 -4.36 3.90
N ARG A 122 -10.62 -5.20 3.62
CA ARG A 122 -9.54 -5.49 4.58
C ARG A 122 -8.28 -4.72 4.27
N LEU A 123 -7.65 -4.19 5.32
CA LEU A 123 -6.33 -3.58 5.22
C LEU A 123 -5.28 -4.69 4.95
N ARG A 124 -4.08 -4.29 4.52
CA ARG A 124 -3.04 -5.19 4.01
C ARG A 124 -2.55 -6.22 5.04
N GLY A 125 -2.79 -5.98 6.33
CA GLY A 125 -2.24 -6.79 7.40
C GLY A 125 -0.80 -6.46 7.73
N LEU A 126 -0.31 -5.31 7.26
CA LEU A 126 1.04 -4.83 7.44
C LEU A 126 1.00 -3.38 7.93
N ARG A 127 1.76 -3.09 8.98
CA ARG A 127 2.06 -1.72 9.40
C ARG A 127 3.51 -1.38 9.08
N CYS A 128 3.75 -0.14 8.65
CA CYS A 128 5.09 0.38 8.41
C CYS A 128 5.49 1.30 9.55
N ILE A 129 6.69 1.08 10.11
CA ILE A 129 7.29 1.96 11.10
C ILE A 129 8.66 2.35 10.57
N HIS A 130 8.95 3.64 10.44
CA HIS A 130 10.25 4.11 10.02
C HIS A 130 10.73 5.31 10.83
N THR A 131 11.99 5.70 10.62
CA THR A 131 12.62 6.81 11.32
C THR A 131 12.72 8.05 10.44
N HIS A 132 12.59 9.23 11.04
CA HIS A 132 12.98 10.50 10.42
C HIS A 132 14.23 11.06 11.12
N LEU A 133 15.30 11.30 10.36
CA LEU A 133 16.55 11.87 10.89
C LEU A 133 16.44 13.34 11.32
N LYS A 134 15.34 14.00 10.95
CA LYS A 134 15.00 15.36 11.38
C LYS A 134 13.61 15.33 12.01
N PRO A 135 13.34 16.13 13.06
CA PRO A 135 12.01 16.26 13.60
C PRO A 135 11.05 16.79 12.53
N SER A 136 10.19 15.92 12.02
CA SER A 136 9.16 16.27 11.06
C SER A 136 8.01 15.27 11.14
N PRO A 137 6.76 15.71 10.90
CA PRO A 137 5.63 14.80 10.79
C PRO A 137 5.79 13.85 9.59
N LEU A 138 4.82 12.95 9.41
CA LEU A 138 4.73 12.14 8.19
C LEU A 138 4.74 13.03 6.96
N SER A 139 5.58 12.67 5.99
CA SER A 139 5.64 13.34 4.70
C SER A 139 4.43 12.96 3.83
N GLN A 140 4.17 13.75 2.80
CA GLN A 140 3.15 13.40 1.81
C GLN A 140 3.46 12.07 1.11
N GLU A 141 4.74 11.71 0.95
CA GLU A 141 5.15 10.43 0.38
C GLU A 141 4.76 9.27 1.30
N ASP A 142 4.99 9.39 2.61
CA ASP A 142 4.62 8.35 3.59
C ASP A 142 3.10 8.08 3.60
N LEU A 143 2.31 9.16 3.55
CA LEU A 143 0.85 9.09 3.51
C LEU A 143 0.34 8.48 2.18
N THR A 144 0.99 8.86 1.08
CA THR A 144 0.68 8.30 -0.25
C THR A 144 1.00 6.81 -0.29
N ASP A 145 2.13 6.38 0.27
CA ASP A 145 2.52 4.97 0.30
C ASP A 145 1.64 4.14 1.23
N MET A 146 1.26 4.69 2.39
CA MET A 146 0.28 4.08 3.29
C MET A 146 -1.04 3.77 2.56
N ALA A 147 -1.55 4.78 1.84
CA ALA A 147 -2.79 4.69 1.08
C ALA A 147 -2.68 3.68 -0.08
N LEU A 148 -1.63 3.77 -0.89
CA LEU A 148 -1.43 2.90 -2.05
C LEU A 148 -1.27 1.43 -1.65
N LEU A 149 -0.47 1.17 -0.62
CA LEU A 149 -0.21 -0.18 -0.12
C LEU A 149 -1.30 -0.70 0.83
N ARG A 150 -2.31 0.14 1.14
CA ARG A 150 -3.39 -0.12 2.10
C ARG A 150 -2.87 -0.62 3.44
N LEU A 151 -1.78 -0.02 3.93
CA LEU A 151 -1.17 -0.43 5.19
C LEU A 151 -2.15 -0.26 6.34
N ASP A 152 -2.06 -1.16 7.32
CA ASP A 152 -2.83 -1.10 8.56
C ASP A 152 -2.55 0.22 9.30
N ALA A 153 -1.29 0.69 9.26
CA ALA A 153 -0.86 2.00 9.75
C ALA A 153 0.52 2.38 9.17
N MET A 154 0.81 3.67 9.16
CA MET A 154 2.15 4.23 8.90
C MET A 154 2.63 5.00 10.13
N ALA A 155 3.85 4.76 10.57
CA ALA A 155 4.40 5.42 11.73
C ALA A 155 5.82 5.94 11.51
N VAL A 156 6.08 7.16 11.98
CA VAL A 156 7.39 7.80 11.98
C VAL A 156 7.86 7.97 13.42
N ILE A 157 9.08 7.55 13.71
CA ILE A 157 9.80 7.87 14.95
C ILE A 157 10.83 8.96 14.61
N GLU A 158 10.65 10.16 15.15
CA GLU A 158 11.67 11.20 15.04
C GLU A 158 12.97 10.69 15.69
N THR A 159 14.12 10.95 15.07
CA THR A 159 15.43 10.64 15.63
C THR A 159 16.08 11.96 16.03
N LEU A 160 16.31 12.12 17.34
CA LEU A 160 16.98 13.28 17.91
C LEU A 160 18.49 13.16 17.75
N GLU A 161 19.18 14.26 18.02
CA GLU A 161 20.64 14.26 18.09
C GLU A 161 21.13 13.24 19.13
N GLY A 162 22.12 12.43 18.76
CA GLY A 162 22.59 11.31 19.60
C GLY A 162 21.84 9.99 19.39
N GLY A 163 20.79 9.95 18.56
CA GLY A 163 20.10 8.71 18.20
C GLY A 163 18.96 8.30 19.15
N GLU A 164 18.56 9.20 20.04
CA GLU A 164 17.39 8.99 20.90
C GLU A 164 16.08 9.21 20.11
N PRO A 165 15.01 8.43 20.38
CA PRO A 165 13.72 8.64 19.75
C PRO A 165 13.01 9.87 20.31
N GLY A 166 12.49 10.71 19.41
CA GLY A 166 11.66 11.87 19.68
C GLY A 166 10.16 11.55 19.61
N ARG A 167 9.37 12.45 19.01
CA ARG A 167 7.93 12.22 18.83
C ARG A 167 7.67 11.04 17.90
N VAL A 168 6.49 10.45 18.06
CA VAL A 168 6.00 9.40 17.17
C VAL A 168 4.76 9.92 16.46
N HIS A 169 4.79 9.94 15.14
CA HIS A 169 3.65 10.30 14.31
C HIS A 169 3.05 9.03 13.73
N VAL A 170 1.74 8.86 13.83
CA VAL A 170 1.02 7.68 13.33
C VAL A 170 -0.07 8.15 12.39
N ALA A 171 -0.24 7.47 11.27
CA ALA A 171 -1.33 7.67 10.33
C ALA A 171 -2.08 6.36 10.08
N HIS A 172 -3.37 6.47 9.83
CA HIS A 172 -4.22 5.38 9.35
C HIS A 172 -5.26 5.92 8.37
N ILE A 173 -5.78 5.03 7.51
CA ILE A 173 -6.79 5.38 6.51
C ILE A 173 -8.16 5.49 7.20
N LEU A 174 -8.97 6.46 6.78
CA LEU A 174 -10.34 6.65 7.26
C LEU A 174 -11.37 6.01 6.32
N PRO A 175 -12.41 5.35 6.86
CA PRO A 175 -13.45 4.67 6.09
C PRO A 175 -14.51 5.60 5.51
N ASP A 176 -14.65 6.80 6.06
CA ASP A 176 -15.52 7.84 5.52
C ASP A 176 -14.69 9.10 5.22
N SER A 177 -14.62 9.45 3.94
CA SER A 177 -14.37 10.82 3.53
C SER A 177 -15.51 11.21 2.62
N ASN A 178 -16.58 11.78 3.20
CA ASN A 178 -17.70 12.46 2.52
C ASN A 178 -17.22 13.63 1.64
N ALA A 179 -16.31 13.36 0.71
CA ALA A 179 -15.91 14.24 -0.36
C ALA A 179 -16.62 13.73 -1.61
N GLU A 180 -17.92 13.97 -1.69
CA GLU A 180 -18.62 13.91 -2.97
C GLU A 180 -17.84 14.78 -3.96
N ASP A 181 -17.45 14.18 -5.08
CA ASP A 181 -16.98 14.96 -6.22
C ASP A 181 -18.21 15.63 -6.81
N ASP A 182 -18.51 16.87 -6.40
CA ASP A 182 -19.39 17.71 -7.21
C ASP A 182 -18.73 17.89 -8.58
N PRO A 183 -19.28 17.31 -9.66
CA PRO A 183 -18.68 17.40 -11.00
C PRO A 183 -18.72 18.83 -11.55
N GLY A 184 -19.42 19.76 -10.88
CA GLY A 184 -19.56 21.16 -11.26
C GLY A 184 -18.59 22.12 -10.57
N ASP A 185 -17.92 21.72 -9.49
CA ASP A 185 -17.04 22.63 -8.74
C ASP A 185 -15.58 22.57 -9.25
N ALA A 186 -15.18 23.61 -9.98
CA ALA A 186 -13.80 23.81 -10.45
C ALA A 186 -12.78 23.96 -9.29
N SER A 187 -13.23 23.98 -8.04
CA SER A 187 -12.43 24.03 -6.81
C SER A 187 -11.99 22.65 -6.29
N ALA A 188 -12.26 21.56 -7.04
CA ALA A 188 -12.08 20.13 -6.69
C ALA A 188 -10.67 19.64 -6.22
N GLY A 189 -9.77 20.53 -5.80
CA GLY A 189 -8.49 20.20 -5.17
C GLY A 189 -8.11 21.04 -3.93
N LYS A 190 -8.90 22.04 -3.52
CA LYS A 190 -8.55 22.93 -2.39
C LYS A 190 -9.62 22.84 -1.29
N GLY A 191 -9.37 22.01 -0.29
CA GLY A 191 -10.24 21.87 0.90
C GLY A 191 -10.75 20.46 1.19
N ARG A 192 -10.27 19.43 0.48
CA ARG A 192 -10.61 18.05 0.82
C ARG A 192 -9.95 17.64 2.12
N THR A 193 -10.75 17.16 3.07
CA THR A 193 -10.23 16.42 4.21
C THR A 193 -9.48 15.21 3.66
N PRO A 194 -8.19 15.03 4.01
CA PRO A 194 -7.47 13.85 3.58
C PRO A 194 -8.18 12.61 4.12
N PRO A 195 -8.29 11.53 3.33
CA PRO A 195 -8.91 10.26 3.74
C PRO A 195 -8.03 9.46 4.72
N TRP A 196 -7.23 10.14 5.51
CA TRP A 196 -6.40 9.57 6.56
C TRP A 196 -6.39 10.52 7.75
N GLU A 197 -6.27 9.93 8.92
CA GLU A 197 -6.03 10.66 10.16
C GLU A 197 -4.56 10.55 10.53
N THR A 198 -4.04 11.61 11.17
CA THR A 198 -2.69 11.60 11.73
C THR A 198 -2.73 11.99 13.19
N VAL A 199 -2.08 11.19 14.03
CA VAL A 199 -2.00 11.39 15.47
C VAL A 199 -0.53 11.50 15.85
N THR A 200 -0.19 12.49 16.68
CA THR A 200 1.19 12.69 17.17
C THR A 200 1.26 12.40 18.65
N TYR A 201 2.19 11.51 19.01
CA TYR A 201 2.51 11.16 20.39
C TYR A 201 3.80 11.87 20.83
N PRO A 202 3.91 12.35 22.08
CA PRO A 202 5.11 13.03 22.57
C PRO A 202 6.39 12.20 22.54
N GLY A 203 6.28 10.87 22.47
CA GLY A 203 7.40 9.94 22.32
C GLY A 203 6.98 8.50 22.63
N LEU A 204 7.91 7.55 22.48
CA LEU A 204 7.62 6.10 22.60
C LEU A 204 7.03 5.70 23.96
N THR A 205 7.41 6.36 25.06
CA THR A 205 6.88 6.03 26.40
C THR A 205 5.43 6.45 26.60
N ARG A 206 4.93 7.41 25.80
CA ARG A 206 3.54 7.89 25.83
C ARG A 206 2.76 7.47 24.59
N LEU A 207 3.27 6.51 23.83
CA LEU A 207 2.59 5.91 22.69
C LEU A 207 1.51 4.94 23.21
N GLN A 208 0.37 5.50 23.56
CA GLN A 208 -0.79 4.75 24.06
C GLN A 208 -1.74 4.47 22.90
N LEU A 209 -1.34 3.53 22.05
CA LEU A 209 -2.14 3.09 20.91
C LEU A 209 -2.28 1.57 20.93
N ASP A 210 -3.52 1.09 21.05
CA ASP A 210 -3.84 -0.30 20.81
C ASP A 210 -4.10 -0.52 19.31
N ILE A 211 -3.07 -0.99 18.62
CA ILE A 211 -3.12 -1.07 17.15
C ILE A 211 -4.10 -2.15 16.67
N ALA A 212 -4.32 -3.20 17.46
CA ALA A 212 -5.26 -4.26 17.10
C ALA A 212 -6.70 -3.74 17.16
N ASP A 213 -7.04 -2.99 18.20
CA ASP A 213 -8.38 -2.42 18.36
C ASP A 213 -8.64 -1.35 17.28
N LEU A 214 -7.65 -0.49 16.98
CA LEU A 214 -7.73 0.46 15.86
C LEU A 214 -8.06 -0.25 14.53
N ILE A 215 -7.28 -1.26 14.17
CA ILE A 215 -7.46 -2.00 12.90
C ILE A 215 -8.84 -2.65 12.86
N SER A 216 -9.26 -3.32 13.94
CA SER A 216 -10.56 -3.98 13.98
C SER A 216 -11.72 -3.01 13.81
N SER A 217 -11.64 -1.84 14.47
CA SER A 217 -12.66 -0.79 14.37
C SER A 217 -12.75 -0.24 12.94
N LEU A 218 -11.60 0.03 12.32
CA LEU A 218 -11.54 0.49 10.92
C LEU A 218 -12.11 -0.55 9.95
N GLU A 219 -11.72 -1.83 10.05
CA GLU A 219 -12.21 -2.89 9.17
C GLU A 219 -13.73 -3.14 9.34
N GLU A 220 -14.25 -3.01 10.56
CA GLU A 220 -15.69 -3.06 10.82
C GLU A 220 -16.43 -1.91 10.13
N GLU A 221 -15.89 -0.69 10.23
CA GLU A 221 -16.48 0.49 9.61
C GLU A 221 -16.43 0.42 8.09
N PHE A 222 -15.29 0.02 7.49
CA PHE A 222 -15.19 -0.27 6.05
C PHE A 222 -16.22 -1.31 5.60
N SER A 223 -16.43 -2.35 6.40
CA SER A 223 -17.39 -3.40 6.08
C SER A 223 -18.85 -2.92 6.17
N ARG A 224 -19.16 -1.96 7.05
CA ARG A 224 -20.49 -1.35 7.15
C ARG A 224 -20.79 -0.48 5.93
N THR A 225 -19.89 0.45 5.58
CA THR A 225 -20.04 1.35 4.42
C THR A 225 -20.23 0.58 3.09
N GLN A 226 -19.54 -0.57 2.93
CA GLN A 226 -19.71 -1.43 1.76
C GLN A 226 -21.05 -2.18 1.74
N ARG A 227 -21.59 -2.60 2.90
CA ARG A 227 -22.89 -3.30 2.97
C ARG A 227 -24.05 -2.39 2.63
N ASP A 228 -24.04 -1.16 3.15
CA ASP A 228 -25.10 -0.18 2.88
C ASP A 228 -25.18 0.15 1.38
N SER A 229 -24.05 0.10 0.68
CA SER A 229 -23.97 0.38 -0.74
C SER A 229 -24.19 -0.83 -1.67
N THR A 230 -24.29 -2.06 -1.15
CA THR A 230 -24.42 -3.31 -1.94
C THR A 230 -25.81 -3.96 -1.87
N GLN A 231 -26.74 -3.43 -1.08
CA GLN A 231 -27.98 -4.12 -0.72
C GLN A 231 -28.96 -4.39 -1.88
N PHE A 232 -28.73 -3.83 -3.09
CA PHE A 232 -29.71 -3.87 -4.19
C PHE A 232 -29.18 -4.23 -5.59
N GLU A 233 -27.88 -4.38 -5.81
CA GLU A 233 -27.34 -4.68 -7.15
C GLU A 233 -26.34 -5.85 -7.10
N LYS A 234 -26.51 -6.83 -8.00
CA LYS A 234 -25.63 -8.01 -8.14
C LYS A 234 -24.64 -7.77 -9.28
N GLY A 235 -23.35 -7.67 -8.97
CA GLY A 235 -22.28 -7.38 -9.94
C GLY A 235 -21.01 -6.89 -9.24
N GLU A 236 -19.90 -6.85 -9.98
CA GLU A 236 -18.64 -6.29 -9.45
C GLU A 236 -18.71 -4.76 -9.46
N ARG A 237 -18.27 -4.13 -8.36
CA ARG A 237 -18.34 -2.67 -8.23
C ARG A 237 -17.20 -1.97 -8.97
N ALA A 238 -17.50 -0.89 -9.67
CA ALA A 238 -16.55 -0.16 -10.51
C ALA A 238 -16.50 1.33 -10.14
N LEU A 239 -15.31 1.82 -9.80
CA LEU A 239 -15.05 3.25 -9.62
C LEU A 239 -14.69 3.86 -10.97
N LEU A 240 -15.45 4.85 -11.42
CA LEU A 240 -15.29 5.50 -12.72
C LEU A 240 -14.27 6.63 -12.62
N ILE A 241 -13.29 6.66 -13.51
CA ILE A 241 -12.22 7.66 -13.53
C ILE A 241 -12.22 8.38 -14.86
N PHE A 242 -12.35 9.71 -14.81
CA PHE A 242 -12.34 10.57 -15.98
C PHE A 242 -11.29 11.68 -15.86
N ILE A 243 -10.46 11.80 -16.90
CA ILE A 243 -9.43 12.83 -16.99
C ILE A 243 -9.90 13.91 -17.97
N ASP A 244 -10.20 15.07 -17.42
CA ASP A 244 -10.54 16.26 -18.19
C ASP A 244 -9.28 16.96 -18.67
N THR A 245 -8.97 16.80 -19.96
CA THR A 245 -7.84 17.48 -20.62
C THR A 245 -8.13 18.92 -21.01
N GLY A 246 -9.35 19.42 -20.77
CA GLY A 246 -9.80 20.74 -21.22
C GLY A 246 -9.97 20.83 -22.74
N SER A 247 -9.96 19.67 -23.42
CA SER A 247 -10.27 19.57 -24.85
C SER A 247 -11.70 20.02 -25.10
N GLN A 248 -11.90 20.93 -26.06
CA GLN A 248 -13.22 21.41 -26.47
C GLN A 248 -13.94 20.35 -27.32
N THR A 249 -14.16 19.14 -26.80
CA THR A 249 -14.90 18.06 -27.49
C THR A 249 -16.40 18.35 -27.63
N GLY A 250 -16.87 19.53 -27.22
CA GLY A 250 -18.27 19.96 -27.31
C GLY A 250 -19.21 19.24 -26.34
N ARG A 251 -18.77 18.19 -25.65
CA ARG A 251 -19.52 17.50 -24.62
C ARG A 251 -19.10 17.95 -23.23
N SER A 252 -20.06 18.07 -22.32
CA SER A 252 -19.78 18.35 -20.92
C SER A 252 -19.18 17.12 -20.23
N VAL A 253 -18.34 17.33 -19.21
CA VAL A 253 -17.81 16.26 -18.33
C VAL A 253 -18.94 15.37 -17.80
N LYS A 254 -20.09 15.98 -17.46
CA LYS A 254 -21.30 15.27 -17.02
C LYS A 254 -21.82 14.30 -18.07
N ALA A 255 -21.85 14.70 -19.35
CA ALA A 255 -22.32 13.84 -20.43
C ALA A 255 -21.38 12.64 -20.64
N GLU A 256 -20.06 12.86 -20.65
CA GLU A 256 -19.05 11.79 -20.76
C GLU A 256 -19.17 10.78 -19.60
N LEU A 257 -19.32 11.26 -18.37
CA LEU A 257 -19.49 10.39 -17.21
C LEU A 257 -20.80 9.59 -17.25
N THR A 258 -21.87 10.17 -17.80
CA THR A 258 -23.17 9.49 -17.96
C THR A 258 -23.09 8.40 -19.02
N GLU A 259 -22.38 8.66 -20.13
CA GLU A 259 -22.08 7.66 -21.14
C GLU A 259 -21.26 6.50 -20.55
N LEU A 260 -20.16 6.82 -19.86
CA LEU A 260 -19.31 5.80 -19.23
C LEU A 260 -20.09 4.95 -18.24
N GLU A 261 -20.95 5.55 -17.43
CA GLU A 261 -21.82 4.82 -16.50
C GLU A 261 -22.72 3.82 -17.23
N THR A 262 -23.30 4.24 -18.35
CA THR A 262 -24.14 3.38 -19.19
C THR A 262 -23.35 2.19 -19.76
N LEU A 263 -22.13 2.44 -20.25
CA LEU A 263 -21.25 1.39 -20.77
C LEU A 263 -20.87 0.38 -19.68
N VAL A 264 -20.46 0.88 -18.51
CA VAL A 264 -20.05 0.03 -17.38
C VAL A 264 -21.20 -0.84 -16.88
N ARG A 265 -22.43 -0.29 -16.78
CA ARG A 265 -23.63 -1.09 -16.48
C ARG A 265 -23.92 -2.12 -17.57
N GLY A 266 -23.75 -1.74 -18.84
CA GLY A 266 -23.89 -2.65 -19.98
C GLY A 266 -22.89 -3.80 -20.00
N ALA A 267 -21.72 -3.62 -19.36
CA ALA A 267 -20.69 -4.64 -19.15
C ALA A 267 -20.89 -5.45 -17.86
N GLY A 268 -22.02 -5.30 -17.15
CA GLY A 268 -22.34 -6.09 -15.95
C GLY A 268 -21.66 -5.61 -14.66
N PHE A 269 -21.03 -4.44 -14.66
CA PHE A 269 -20.46 -3.82 -13.47
C PHE A 269 -21.45 -2.85 -12.81
N ILE A 270 -21.24 -2.57 -11.52
CA ILE A 270 -22.02 -1.62 -10.72
C ILE A 270 -21.19 -0.35 -10.48
N PRO A 271 -21.52 0.79 -11.10
CA PRO A 271 -20.87 2.06 -10.81
C PRO A 271 -21.03 2.45 -9.34
N CYS A 272 -19.91 2.54 -8.61
CA CYS A 272 -19.91 2.84 -7.17
C CYS A 272 -19.40 4.25 -6.82
N GLY A 273 -19.00 5.03 -7.83
CA GLY A 273 -18.53 6.39 -7.67
C GLY A 273 -17.89 6.93 -8.94
N LYS A 274 -17.59 8.23 -8.94
CA LYS A 274 -16.95 8.93 -10.05
C LYS A 274 -15.79 9.76 -9.52
N VAL A 275 -14.68 9.75 -10.23
CA VAL A 275 -13.50 10.57 -9.97
C VAL A 275 -13.18 11.38 -11.21
N VAL A 276 -13.24 12.70 -11.08
CA VAL A 276 -12.79 13.61 -12.15
C VAL A 276 -11.43 14.18 -11.76
N GLN A 277 -10.51 14.23 -12.72
CA GLN A 277 -9.27 14.97 -12.58
C GLN A 277 -9.04 15.85 -13.80
N ARG A 278 -8.90 17.16 -13.55
CA ARG A 278 -8.54 18.11 -14.59
C ARG A 278 -7.03 18.22 -14.72
N ARG A 279 -6.49 17.95 -15.91
CA ARG A 279 -5.06 18.10 -16.23
C ARG A 279 -4.84 18.23 -17.73
N LYS A 280 -4.02 19.19 -18.15
CA LYS A 280 -3.70 19.43 -19.58
C LYS A 280 -3.14 18.20 -20.31
N THR A 281 -2.25 17.45 -19.66
CA THR A 281 -1.59 16.27 -20.25
C THR A 281 -1.64 15.11 -19.25
N PRO A 282 -2.18 13.94 -19.61
CA PRO A 282 -2.13 12.74 -18.77
C PRO A 282 -0.71 12.40 -18.29
N ASP A 283 -0.58 11.86 -17.07
CA ASP A 283 0.69 11.35 -16.58
C ASP A 283 1.12 10.12 -17.42
N PRO A 284 2.36 10.08 -17.94
CA PRO A 284 2.78 8.99 -18.82
C PRO A 284 2.85 7.63 -18.11
N ARG A 285 2.99 7.60 -16.77
CA ARG A 285 3.09 6.35 -16.00
C ARG A 285 1.75 5.91 -15.42
N PHE A 286 0.95 6.84 -14.89
CA PHE A 286 -0.26 6.54 -14.12
C PHE A 286 -1.53 7.20 -14.66
N VAL A 287 -1.42 8.03 -15.70
CA VAL A 287 -2.51 8.82 -16.30
C VAL A 287 -3.02 9.93 -15.37
N ILE A 288 -3.37 9.59 -14.13
CA ILE A 288 -3.81 10.51 -13.06
C ILE A 288 -2.67 11.03 -12.17
N GLY A 289 -1.51 10.38 -12.20
CA GLY A 289 -0.35 10.68 -11.35
C GLY A 289 -0.44 10.07 -9.95
N ARG A 290 0.72 9.86 -9.30
CA ARG A 290 0.85 9.06 -8.05
C ARG A 290 -0.01 9.56 -6.88
N GLY A 291 -0.01 10.87 -6.61
CA GLY A 291 -0.80 11.43 -5.48
C GLY A 291 -2.31 11.25 -5.67
N ARG A 292 -2.83 11.54 -6.86
CA ARG A 292 -4.26 11.33 -7.17
C ARG A 292 -4.60 9.83 -7.22
N LEU A 293 -3.67 8.98 -7.63
CA LEU A 293 -3.85 7.52 -7.57
C LEU A 293 -4.07 7.04 -6.13
N ALA A 294 -3.33 7.55 -5.15
CA ALA A 294 -3.57 7.23 -3.74
C ALA A 294 -4.99 7.62 -3.30
N GLU A 295 -5.45 8.82 -3.67
CA GLU A 295 -6.82 9.28 -3.42
C GLU A 295 -7.88 8.38 -4.08
N VAL A 296 -7.65 7.97 -5.34
CA VAL A 296 -8.52 7.02 -6.05
C VAL A 296 -8.57 5.67 -5.35
N LEU A 297 -7.42 5.13 -4.91
CA LEU A 297 -7.39 3.85 -4.23
C LEU A 297 -8.11 3.89 -2.88
N MET A 298 -8.01 4.99 -2.13
CA MET A 298 -8.78 5.10 -0.88
C MET A 298 -10.28 5.17 -1.15
N ARG A 299 -10.72 5.96 -2.14
CA ARG A 299 -12.14 5.99 -2.54
C ARG A 299 -12.64 4.66 -3.05
N SER A 300 -11.80 3.91 -3.76
CA SER A 300 -12.13 2.57 -4.22
C SER A 300 -12.37 1.62 -3.03
N MET A 301 -11.59 1.74 -1.96
CA MET A 301 -11.77 0.97 -0.73
C MET A 301 -13.05 1.38 0.02
N GLN A 302 -13.29 2.69 0.18
CA GLN A 302 -14.49 3.21 0.86
C GLN A 302 -15.78 2.82 0.13
N SER A 303 -15.78 2.92 -1.20
CA SER A 303 -16.93 2.55 -2.05
C SER A 303 -17.03 1.04 -2.31
N GLY A 304 -16.06 0.24 -1.87
CA GLY A 304 -16.01 -1.20 -2.12
C GLY A 304 -15.84 -1.58 -3.59
N ALA A 305 -15.18 -0.72 -4.38
CA ALA A 305 -14.87 -1.02 -5.77
C ALA A 305 -13.96 -2.24 -5.88
N GLU A 306 -14.21 -3.06 -6.89
CA GLU A 306 -13.41 -4.21 -7.32
C GLU A 306 -12.68 -3.93 -8.65
N ALA A 307 -13.14 -2.90 -9.37
CA ALA A 307 -12.55 -2.41 -10.60
C ALA A 307 -12.37 -0.88 -10.59
N LEU A 308 -11.29 -0.42 -11.22
CA LEU A 308 -11.09 0.96 -11.65
C LEU A 308 -11.33 1.02 -13.14
N VAL A 309 -12.29 1.83 -13.57
CA VAL A 309 -12.63 1.99 -14.99
C VAL A 309 -12.21 3.36 -15.47
N PHE A 310 -11.22 3.41 -16.35
CA PHE A 310 -10.73 4.64 -16.97
C PHE A 310 -11.52 4.95 -18.24
N ALA A 311 -12.01 6.19 -18.35
CA ALA A 311 -12.72 6.66 -19.53
C ALA A 311 -11.82 6.80 -20.76
N GLN A 312 -10.52 6.97 -20.54
CA GLN A 312 -9.50 7.05 -21.57
C GLN A 312 -8.90 5.66 -21.83
N GLU A 313 -8.42 5.43 -23.05
CA GLU A 313 -7.61 4.26 -23.37
C GLU A 313 -6.29 4.29 -22.61
N LEU A 314 -5.84 3.12 -22.15
CA LEU A 314 -4.60 2.98 -21.41
C LEU A 314 -3.57 2.22 -22.26
N SER A 315 -2.32 2.69 -22.24
CA SER A 315 -1.21 1.90 -22.78
C SER A 315 -0.93 0.69 -21.89
N SER A 316 -0.36 -0.38 -22.46
CA SER A 316 0.00 -1.58 -21.69
C SER A 316 0.97 -1.29 -20.53
N ALA A 317 1.84 -0.28 -20.69
CA ALA A 317 2.74 0.17 -19.64
C ALA A 317 1.98 0.85 -18.48
N GLN A 318 0.98 1.69 -18.78
CA GLN A 318 0.14 2.33 -17.76
C GLN A 318 -0.69 1.30 -17.00
N VAL A 319 -1.30 0.33 -17.70
CA VAL A 319 -2.05 -0.76 -17.05
C VAL A 319 -1.16 -1.54 -16.09
N ARG A 320 0.05 -1.92 -16.53
CA ARG A 320 1.02 -2.63 -15.68
C ARG A 320 1.39 -1.79 -14.46
N ASN A 321 1.79 -0.53 -14.68
CA ASN A 321 2.18 0.36 -13.59
C ASN A 321 1.05 0.54 -12.57
N LEU A 322 -0.20 0.71 -13.01
CA LEU A 322 -1.36 0.84 -12.10
C LEU A 322 -1.59 -0.46 -11.31
N ALA A 323 -1.51 -1.60 -11.98
CA ALA A 323 -1.67 -2.92 -11.36
C ALA A 323 -0.57 -3.28 -10.35
N ASP A 324 0.58 -2.62 -10.39
CA ASP A 324 1.64 -2.80 -9.39
C ASP A 324 1.29 -2.12 -8.04
N PHE A 325 0.34 -1.16 -8.04
CA PHE A 325 -0.10 -0.44 -6.83
C PHE A 325 -1.44 -0.92 -6.26
N THR A 326 -2.20 -1.73 -6.99
CA THR A 326 -3.52 -2.17 -6.53
C THR A 326 -3.88 -3.57 -7.03
N ASP A 327 -4.62 -4.30 -6.21
CA ASP A 327 -5.18 -5.60 -6.56
C ASP A 327 -6.53 -5.49 -7.31
N LEU A 328 -7.02 -4.27 -7.56
CA LEU A 328 -8.24 -3.99 -8.32
C LEU A 328 -8.07 -4.27 -9.81
N LYS A 329 -9.15 -4.65 -10.49
CA LYS A 329 -9.16 -4.75 -11.96
C LYS A 329 -8.94 -3.35 -12.54
N ILE A 330 -7.98 -3.21 -13.45
CA ILE A 330 -7.78 -1.97 -14.19
C ILE A 330 -8.38 -2.15 -15.57
N LEU A 331 -9.49 -1.46 -15.83
CA LEU A 331 -10.21 -1.50 -17.10
C LEU A 331 -10.13 -0.14 -17.78
N ASP A 332 -10.04 -0.15 -19.09
CA ASP A 332 -10.14 1.05 -19.91
C ASP A 332 -11.38 1.00 -20.81
N ARG A 333 -11.62 2.08 -21.56
CA ARG A 333 -12.81 2.19 -22.42
C ARG A 333 -12.90 1.05 -23.43
N THR A 334 -11.78 0.64 -24.02
CA THR A 334 -11.74 -0.43 -25.01
C THR A 334 -12.11 -1.77 -24.39
N GLN A 335 -11.57 -2.09 -23.21
CA GLN A 335 -11.90 -3.32 -22.48
C GLN A 335 -13.38 -3.39 -22.11
N ILE A 336 -13.97 -2.30 -21.61
CA ILE A 336 -15.41 -2.25 -21.30
C ILE A 336 -16.26 -2.51 -22.55
N ILE A 337 -15.91 -1.92 -23.69
CA ILE A 337 -16.61 -2.15 -24.96
C ILE A 337 -16.52 -3.62 -25.37
N LEU A 338 -15.36 -4.25 -25.22
CA LEU A 338 -15.17 -5.67 -25.52
C LEU A 338 -15.98 -6.57 -24.59
N ASP A 339 -16.05 -6.26 -23.29
CA ASP A 339 -16.83 -7.02 -22.31
C ASP A 339 -18.34 -6.98 -22.63
N ILE A 340 -18.87 -5.84 -23.09
CA ILE A 340 -20.26 -5.72 -23.55
C ILE A 340 -20.53 -6.67 -24.72
N PHE A 341 -19.62 -6.75 -25.69
CA PHE A 341 -19.77 -7.64 -26.83
C PHE A 341 -19.68 -9.11 -26.43
N ALA A 342 -18.76 -9.45 -25.51
CA ALA A 342 -18.60 -10.81 -25.00
C ALA A 342 -19.84 -11.33 -24.26
N GLN A 343 -20.61 -10.45 -23.59
CA GLN A 343 -21.85 -10.83 -22.91
C GLN A 343 -23.04 -11.06 -23.85
N ARG A 344 -22.95 -10.59 -25.11
CA ARG A 344 -24.02 -10.69 -26.12
C ARG A 344 -23.81 -11.81 -27.14
N ALA A 345 -22.67 -12.51 -27.08
CA ALA A 345 -22.30 -13.61 -27.97
C ALA A 345 -22.77 -14.96 -27.44
#